data_AF-A0A5C6Z6K2-F1
#
_entry.id   AF-A0A5C6Z6K2-F1
#
_cell.length_a   1.000
_cell.length_b   1.000
_cell.length_c   1.000
_cell.angle_alpha   90.00
_cell.angle_beta   90.00
_cell.angle_gamma   90.00
#
_symmetry.space_group_name_H-M   'P 1'
#
loop_
_entity.id
_entity.type
_entity.pdbx_description
1 polymer ?
#
loop_
_entity_poly.entity_id
_entity_poly.type
_entity_poly.pdbx_seq_one_letter_code
_entity_poly.pdbx_strand_id
1 'polypeptide(L)'
;MPSAIAAILAALALTACVTTPTGTPPLNEPAPTPPPAATAAHGEVIARNDRLLIYVPVAGESLRGIAARLLGSEDRDWQISEANAGVTKADPGQPLIVPLKPMNPVGVRAGSFQTVPILCYHRLGTTGGKMAVSPASFAAQMEWLAKNDYRVVKLSQLTGYLEGKEPLPPKAVVVTFDDGYESVYKFAYPVLRKLGLPATMFVYTDFVGAGGDAVSWPQLAEMQASGLMDIQAHSKSHRNLIERTAGENDERYKRNLDSETAGPRDLIEQKLNTKDQVRHYFCLTL
;
A
#
# COMPACT_ATOMS: atom_id res chain seq x y z
N MET A 1 47.37 -26.94 26.66
CA MET A 1 46.98 -26.12 27.82
C MET A 1 45.78 -25.27 27.42
N PRO A 2 44.55 -25.66 27.79
CA PRO A 2 43.36 -24.84 27.57
C PRO A 2 43.17 -23.91 28.79
N SER A 3 43.03 -22.62 28.52
CA SER A 3 42.82 -21.60 29.53
C SER A 3 41.34 -21.52 29.90
N ALA A 4 41.05 -21.68 31.18
CA ALA A 4 39.74 -21.55 31.79
C ALA A 4 39.50 -20.12 32.22
N ILE A 5 38.38 -19.49 31.80
CA ILE A 5 37.76 -18.40 32.55
C ILE A 5 36.25 -18.59 32.48
N ALA A 6 35.68 -18.96 33.64
CA ALA A 6 34.26 -19.01 33.89
C ALA A 6 33.72 -17.57 34.02
N ALA A 7 32.65 -17.24 33.29
CA ALA A 7 31.88 -16.02 33.49
C ALA A 7 30.57 -16.39 34.21
N ILE A 8 30.47 -15.93 35.46
CA ILE A 8 29.28 -15.99 36.31
C ILE A 8 28.30 -14.94 35.81
N LEU A 9 27.14 -15.36 35.29
CA LEU A 9 26.01 -14.48 35.01
C LEU A 9 25.10 -14.48 36.25
N ALA A 10 25.15 -13.39 37.01
CA ALA A 10 24.22 -13.11 38.09
C ALA A 10 22.87 -12.71 37.50
N ALA A 11 21.85 -13.56 37.67
CA ALA A 11 20.46 -13.21 37.42
C ALA A 11 19.91 -12.46 38.64
N LEU A 12 19.71 -11.14 38.53
CA LEU A 12 18.92 -10.38 39.50
C LEU A 12 17.44 -10.58 39.19
N ALA A 13 16.78 -11.46 39.94
CA ALA A 13 15.33 -11.53 40.00
C ALA A 13 14.84 -10.48 41.00
N LEU A 14 14.34 -9.35 40.49
CA LEU A 14 13.56 -8.39 41.29
C LEU A 14 12.12 -8.88 41.35
N THR A 15 11.79 -9.64 42.40
CA THR A 15 10.42 -9.93 42.81
C THR A 15 9.79 -8.67 43.39
N ALA A 16 9.04 -7.92 42.57
CA ALA A 16 8.12 -6.92 43.08
C ALA A 16 6.79 -7.62 43.43
N CYS A 17 6.50 -7.75 44.72
CA CYS A 17 5.15 -8.05 45.20
C CYS A 17 4.23 -6.88 44.83
N VAL A 18 3.48 -6.99 43.75
CA VAL A 18 2.34 -6.11 43.49
C VAL A 18 1.13 -6.75 44.13
N THR A 19 0.70 -6.21 45.27
CA THR A 19 -0.62 -6.46 45.82
C THR A 19 -1.66 -5.91 44.86
N THR A 20 -2.52 -6.77 44.33
CA THR A 20 -3.70 -6.35 43.56
C THR A 20 -4.61 -5.53 44.48
N PRO A 21 -5.02 -4.31 44.11
CA PRO A 21 -6.12 -3.66 44.78
C PRO A 21 -7.37 -4.48 44.48
N THR A 22 -8.06 -4.93 45.53
CA THR A 22 -9.42 -5.48 45.44
C THR A 22 -10.37 -4.36 45.03
N GLY A 23 -10.47 -4.14 43.71
CA GLY A 23 -11.50 -3.32 43.11
C GLY A 23 -12.87 -3.94 43.43
N THR A 24 -13.74 -3.12 44.00
CA THR A 24 -15.17 -3.43 44.18
C THR A 24 -15.73 -3.96 42.86
N PRO A 25 -16.49 -5.07 42.84
CA PRO A 25 -17.13 -5.53 41.61
C PRO A 25 -17.99 -4.41 41.04
N PRO A 26 -18.00 -4.20 39.71
CA PRO A 26 -18.87 -3.19 39.12
C PRO A 26 -20.31 -3.50 39.52
N LEU A 27 -21.03 -2.46 39.94
CA LEU A 27 -22.48 -2.55 40.13
C LEU A 27 -23.05 -3.11 38.82
N ASN A 28 -23.88 -4.15 38.91
CA ASN A 28 -24.71 -4.63 37.81
C ASN A 28 -25.65 -3.49 37.40
N GLU A 29 -25.17 -2.56 36.58
CA GLU A 29 -26.04 -1.70 35.81
C GLU A 29 -26.70 -2.58 34.75
N PRO A 30 -28.04 -2.61 34.66
CA PRO A 30 -28.71 -3.26 33.55
C PRO A 30 -28.16 -2.66 32.26
N ALA A 31 -27.87 -3.52 31.27
CA ALA A 31 -27.50 -3.06 29.94
C ALA A 31 -28.52 -1.99 29.49
N PRO A 32 -28.07 -0.85 28.93
CA PRO A 32 -28.98 0.18 28.45
C PRO A 32 -29.97 -0.48 27.49
N THR A 33 -31.26 -0.27 27.77
CA THR A 33 -32.33 -0.81 26.94
C THR A 33 -32.10 -0.29 25.53
N PRO A 34 -31.98 -1.17 24.51
CA PRO A 34 -31.81 -0.69 23.14
C PRO A 34 -32.99 0.24 22.84
N PRO A 35 -32.74 1.44 22.27
CA PRO A 35 -33.82 2.33 21.90
C PRO A 35 -34.81 1.56 21.00
N PRO A 36 -36.12 1.81 21.12
CA PRO A 36 -37.10 1.16 20.26
C PRO A 36 -36.65 1.34 18.82
N ALA A 37 -36.61 0.24 18.06
CA ALA A 37 -36.26 0.26 16.65
C ALA A 37 -37.26 1.18 15.94
N ALA A 38 -36.87 2.44 15.77
CA ALA A 38 -37.54 3.33 14.85
C ALA A 38 -37.45 2.62 13.50
N THR A 39 -38.60 2.25 12.94
CA THR A 39 -38.73 1.76 11.57
C THR A 39 -38.36 2.91 10.65
N ALA A 40 -37.06 3.10 10.48
CA ALA A 40 -36.48 3.97 9.48
C ALA A 40 -36.97 3.51 8.11
N ALA A 41 -37.40 4.44 7.26
CA ALA A 41 -37.73 4.09 5.90
C ALA A 41 -36.45 3.59 5.19
N HIS A 42 -36.58 2.51 4.42
CA HIS A 42 -35.46 1.99 3.63
C HIS A 42 -34.99 3.06 2.63
N GLY A 43 -33.67 3.19 2.44
CA GLY A 43 -33.08 4.16 1.54
C GLY A 43 -32.91 5.56 2.14
N GLU A 44 -33.15 5.72 3.44
CA GLU A 44 -33.08 7.00 4.14
C GLU A 44 -31.76 7.17 4.92
N VAL A 45 -31.31 8.42 5.02
CA VAL A 45 -30.28 8.84 5.97
C VAL A 45 -30.98 9.30 7.23
N ILE A 46 -30.91 8.51 8.30
CA ILE A 46 -31.65 8.76 9.55
C ILE A 46 -30.89 9.64 10.55
N ALA A 47 -29.58 9.80 10.37
CA ALA A 47 -28.77 10.74 11.13
C ALA A 47 -27.56 11.19 10.31
N ARG A 48 -27.09 12.41 10.53
CA ARG A 48 -25.91 12.96 9.85
C ARG A 48 -25.22 14.03 10.71
N ASN A 49 -23.90 14.01 10.69
CA ASN A 49 -23.07 15.16 11.07
C ASN A 49 -21.95 15.37 10.02
N ASP A 50 -20.93 16.14 10.37
CA ASP A 50 -19.81 16.44 9.47
C ASP A 50 -18.79 15.30 9.34
N ARG A 51 -18.90 14.25 10.16
CA ARG A 51 -17.96 13.12 10.23
C ARG A 51 -18.56 11.81 9.72
N LEU A 52 -19.84 11.58 9.92
CA LEU A 52 -20.53 10.36 9.54
C LEU A 52 -22.01 10.61 9.24
N LEU A 53 -22.63 9.64 8.59
CA LEU A 53 -24.07 9.51 8.52
C LEU A 53 -24.49 8.09 8.89
N ILE A 54 -25.76 7.92 9.27
CA ILE A 54 -26.39 6.62 9.48
C ILE A 54 -27.36 6.39 8.33
N TYR A 55 -27.11 5.36 7.54
CA TYR A 55 -27.86 5.04 6.32
C TYR A 55 -28.57 3.70 6.48
N VAL A 56 -29.82 3.59 6.02
CA VAL A 56 -30.59 2.34 6.06
C VAL A 56 -30.68 1.74 4.66
N PRO A 57 -30.02 0.60 4.38
CA PRO A 57 -30.01 0.01 3.04
C PRO A 57 -31.40 -0.44 2.57
N VAL A 58 -31.59 -0.39 1.25
CA VAL A 58 -32.72 -1.02 0.55
C VAL A 58 -32.38 -2.44 0.11
N ALA A 59 -33.40 -3.23 -0.24
CA ALA A 59 -33.21 -4.56 -0.81
C ALA A 59 -32.31 -4.54 -2.07
N GLY A 60 -31.26 -5.35 -2.07
CA GLY A 60 -30.35 -5.52 -3.21
C GLY A 60 -29.18 -4.52 -3.29
N GLU A 61 -29.07 -3.57 -2.35
CA GLU A 61 -27.88 -2.70 -2.30
C GLU A 61 -26.62 -3.46 -1.88
N SER A 62 -25.48 -3.06 -2.44
CA SER A 62 -24.15 -3.52 -2.03
C SER A 62 -23.40 -2.42 -1.29
N LEU A 63 -22.44 -2.79 -0.43
CA LEU A 63 -21.56 -1.81 0.22
C LEU A 63 -20.81 -0.95 -0.79
N ARG A 64 -20.41 -1.53 -1.94
CA ARG A 64 -19.81 -0.80 -3.07
C ARG A 64 -20.74 0.25 -3.66
N GLY A 65 -22.01 -0.10 -3.89
CA GLY A 65 -23.00 0.83 -4.40
C GLY A 65 -23.27 1.98 -3.42
N ILE A 66 -23.35 1.67 -2.13
CA ILE A 66 -23.50 2.67 -1.07
C ILE A 66 -22.26 3.58 -1.02
N ALA A 67 -21.05 3.02 -1.07
CA ALA A 67 -19.80 3.79 -1.06
C ALA A 67 -19.64 4.66 -2.31
N ALA A 68 -20.00 4.18 -3.50
CA ALA A 68 -20.00 4.98 -4.72
C ALA A 68 -20.88 6.22 -4.57
N ARG A 69 -22.10 6.03 -4.04
CA ARG A 69 -23.09 7.11 -3.87
C ARG A 69 -22.75 8.08 -2.74
N LEU A 70 -22.27 7.58 -1.61
CA LEU A 70 -22.14 8.36 -0.38
C LEU A 70 -20.70 8.78 -0.06
N LEU A 71 -19.71 8.02 -0.54
CA LEU A 71 -18.27 8.27 -0.33
C LEU A 71 -17.54 8.67 -1.62
N GLY A 72 -18.24 8.68 -2.77
CA GLY A 72 -17.75 9.10 -4.07
C GLY A 72 -16.90 8.07 -4.81
N SER A 73 -16.74 6.86 -4.28
CA SER A 73 -16.01 5.76 -4.94
C SER A 73 -16.45 4.42 -4.37
N GLU A 74 -16.65 3.43 -5.24
CA GLU A 74 -16.94 2.06 -4.83
C GLU A 74 -15.79 1.40 -4.07
N ASP A 75 -14.54 1.85 -4.27
CA ASP A 75 -13.35 1.33 -3.61
C ASP A 75 -13.24 1.74 -2.14
N ARG A 76 -14.21 2.52 -1.64
CA ARG A 76 -14.33 2.95 -0.24
C ARG A 76 -15.33 2.13 0.57
N ASP A 77 -15.89 1.07 0.00
CA ASP A 77 -16.80 0.11 0.66
C ASP A 77 -16.25 -0.43 1.99
N TRP A 78 -14.94 -0.67 2.06
CA TRP A 78 -14.25 -1.13 3.26
C TRP A 78 -14.35 -0.16 4.44
N GLN A 79 -14.52 1.15 4.19
CA GLN A 79 -14.69 2.12 5.27
C GLN A 79 -16.05 1.95 5.95
N ILE A 80 -17.07 1.59 5.16
CA ILE A 80 -18.39 1.22 5.67
C ILE A 80 -18.28 -0.11 6.43
N SER A 81 -17.61 -1.10 5.84
CA SER A 81 -17.39 -2.39 6.50
C SER A 81 -16.71 -2.22 7.87
N GLU A 82 -15.60 -1.49 7.93
CA GLU A 82 -14.84 -1.27 9.16
C GLU A 82 -15.64 -0.50 10.22
N ALA A 83 -16.35 0.56 9.83
CA ALA A 83 -17.19 1.33 10.74
C ALA A 83 -18.34 0.51 11.34
N ASN A 84 -18.70 -0.61 10.71
CA ASN A 84 -19.76 -1.52 11.14
C ASN A 84 -19.22 -2.90 11.50
N ALA A 85 -18.07 -2.97 12.19
CA ALA A 85 -17.50 -4.22 12.73
C ALA A 85 -17.25 -5.33 11.70
N GLY A 86 -16.87 -4.96 10.47
CA GLY A 86 -16.48 -5.91 9.42
C GLY A 86 -17.63 -6.51 8.62
N VAL A 87 -18.80 -5.86 8.61
CA VAL A 87 -19.95 -6.26 7.80
C VAL A 87 -19.55 -6.36 6.32
N THR A 88 -19.93 -7.46 5.65
CA THR A 88 -19.61 -7.74 4.24
C THR A 88 -20.79 -7.55 3.29
N LYS A 89 -22.00 -7.38 3.82
CA LYS A 89 -23.25 -7.22 3.05
C LYS A 89 -24.13 -6.14 3.67
N ALA A 90 -24.84 -5.40 2.84
CA ALA A 90 -25.79 -4.41 3.31
C ALA A 90 -27.15 -5.08 3.54
N ASP A 91 -27.49 -5.39 4.79
CA ASP A 91 -28.77 -6.00 5.12
C ASP A 91 -29.89 -4.94 5.09
N PRO A 92 -31.00 -5.18 4.34
CA PRO A 92 -32.07 -4.20 4.24
C PRO A 92 -32.67 -3.87 5.59
N GLY A 93 -32.82 -2.57 5.89
CA GLY A 93 -33.39 -2.12 7.16
C GLY A 93 -32.42 -2.09 8.34
N GLN A 94 -31.21 -2.65 8.22
CA GLN A 94 -30.18 -2.57 9.25
C GLN A 94 -29.36 -1.28 9.08
N PRO A 95 -29.37 -0.34 10.03
CA PRO A 95 -28.61 0.90 9.90
C PRO A 95 -27.10 0.66 9.79
N LEU A 96 -26.46 1.33 8.84
CA LEU A 96 -25.02 1.34 8.62
C LEU A 96 -24.43 2.71 8.95
N ILE A 97 -23.33 2.72 9.70
CA ILE A 97 -22.45 3.88 9.85
C ILE A 97 -21.67 4.08 8.54
N VAL A 98 -21.79 5.25 7.94
CA VAL A 98 -21.04 5.64 6.74
C VAL A 98 -20.11 6.80 7.09
N PRO A 99 -18.79 6.57 7.19
CA PRO A 99 -17.84 7.60 7.59
C PRO A 99 -17.60 8.59 6.44
N LEU A 100 -17.99 9.86 6.63
CA LEU A 100 -17.75 10.93 5.65
C LEU A 100 -16.31 11.47 5.73
N LYS A 101 -15.63 11.23 6.85
CA LYS A 101 -14.22 11.57 7.08
C LYS A 101 -13.46 10.33 7.57
N PRO A 102 -12.16 10.19 7.25
CA PRO A 102 -11.33 9.11 7.80
C PRO A 102 -11.36 9.08 9.32
N MET A 103 -11.74 7.95 9.91
CA MET A 103 -11.73 7.77 11.37
C MET A 103 -10.34 7.37 11.89
N ASN A 104 -9.57 6.64 11.10
CA ASN A 104 -8.22 6.18 11.45
C ASN A 104 -7.26 6.35 10.26
N PRO A 105 -6.87 7.60 9.91
CA PRO A 105 -6.06 7.89 8.73
C PRO A 105 -4.67 7.24 8.74
N VAL A 106 -4.16 6.85 9.91
CA VAL A 106 -2.81 6.29 10.10
C VAL A 106 -2.84 4.82 10.53
N GLY A 107 -4.01 4.18 10.57
CA GLY A 107 -4.19 2.76 10.89
C GLY A 107 -3.66 2.31 12.24
N VAL A 108 -3.61 3.19 13.24
CA VAL A 108 -3.18 2.88 14.61
C VAL A 108 -4.41 2.50 15.45
N ARG A 109 -4.34 1.39 16.17
CA ARG A 109 -5.40 0.91 17.08
C ARG A 109 -4.80 0.61 18.45
N ALA A 110 -5.64 0.43 19.47
CA ALA A 110 -5.16 -0.01 20.77
C ALA A 110 -4.47 -1.38 20.62
N GLY A 111 -3.17 -1.43 20.93
CA GLY A 111 -2.35 -2.66 20.88
C GLY A 111 -1.96 -3.15 19.48
N SER A 112 -2.25 -2.41 18.41
CA SER A 112 -1.83 -2.81 17.05
C SER A 112 -1.72 -1.63 16.10
N PHE A 113 -0.99 -1.83 14.99
CA PHE A 113 -0.92 -0.88 13.89
C PHE A 113 -1.00 -1.65 12.58
N GLN A 114 -1.56 -1.01 11.56
CA GLN A 114 -1.64 -1.61 10.24
C GLN A 114 -0.26 -1.59 9.56
N THR A 115 0.19 -2.78 9.15
CA THR A 115 1.37 -2.98 8.31
C THR A 115 0.94 -3.07 6.85
N VAL A 116 1.78 -2.56 5.95
CA VAL A 116 1.55 -2.60 4.49
C VAL A 116 2.79 -3.20 3.84
N PRO A 117 2.76 -4.48 3.43
CA PRO A 117 3.87 -5.07 2.70
C PRO A 117 4.02 -4.46 1.30
N ILE A 118 5.27 -4.28 0.90
CA ILE A 118 5.66 -3.90 -0.47
C ILE A 118 6.31 -5.12 -1.11
N LEU A 119 5.69 -5.64 -2.18
CA LEU A 119 6.20 -6.76 -2.95
C LEU A 119 7.01 -6.21 -4.12
N CYS A 120 8.34 -6.30 -4.02
CA CYS A 120 9.25 -5.89 -5.08
C CYS A 120 9.60 -7.05 -6.00
N TYR A 121 9.44 -6.82 -7.30
CA TYR A 121 9.84 -7.70 -8.40
C TYR A 121 10.87 -6.98 -9.28
N HIS A 122 11.59 -7.71 -10.12
CA HIS A 122 12.50 -7.10 -11.11
C HIS A 122 12.18 -7.66 -12.50
N ARG A 123 12.60 -8.90 -12.75
CA ARG A 123 12.45 -9.55 -14.06
C ARG A 123 11.43 -10.70 -13.99
N LEU A 124 10.66 -10.85 -15.07
CA LEU A 124 9.87 -12.05 -15.31
C LEU A 124 10.57 -12.93 -16.34
N GLY A 125 10.80 -14.20 -16.00
CA GLY A 125 11.52 -15.13 -16.86
C GLY A 125 11.59 -16.54 -16.30
N THR A 126 11.94 -17.50 -17.16
CA THR A 126 12.04 -18.92 -16.81
C THR A 126 13.46 -19.36 -16.45
N THR A 127 14.46 -18.50 -16.69
CA THR A 127 15.86 -18.75 -16.35
C THR A 127 16.15 -18.25 -14.93
N GLY A 128 16.56 -19.16 -14.04
CA GLY A 128 16.62 -18.97 -12.58
C GLY A 128 17.69 -18.01 -12.07
N GLY A 129 17.45 -16.70 -12.21
CA GLY A 129 18.17 -15.65 -11.49
C GLY A 129 17.57 -15.36 -10.12
N LYS A 130 18.38 -14.87 -9.17
CA LYS A 130 17.92 -14.52 -7.81
C LYS A 130 16.78 -13.47 -7.80
N MET A 131 16.73 -12.61 -8.82
CA MET A 131 15.73 -11.54 -8.96
C MET A 131 14.72 -11.82 -10.10
N ALA A 132 14.56 -13.08 -10.48
CA ALA A 132 13.63 -13.50 -11.52
C ALA A 132 12.46 -14.32 -10.94
N VAL A 133 11.24 -14.00 -11.35
CA VAL A 133 10.04 -14.80 -11.08
C VAL A 133 9.47 -15.32 -12.40
N SER A 134 8.95 -16.55 -12.41
CA SER A 134 8.28 -17.04 -13.63
C SER A 134 6.96 -16.28 -13.86
N PRO A 135 6.54 -16.05 -15.12
CA PRO A 135 5.22 -15.47 -15.41
C PRO A 135 4.06 -16.19 -14.72
N ALA A 136 4.11 -17.53 -14.67
CA ALA A 136 3.09 -18.35 -14.02
C ALA A 136 3.06 -18.13 -12.50
N SER A 137 4.23 -18.04 -11.86
CA SER A 137 4.33 -17.76 -10.43
C SER A 137 3.84 -16.36 -10.09
N PHE A 138 4.18 -15.35 -10.89
CA PHE A 138 3.67 -13.99 -10.71
C PHE A 138 2.14 -13.96 -10.83
N ALA A 139 1.57 -14.58 -11.86
CA ALA A 139 0.12 -14.69 -12.02
C ALA A 139 -0.55 -15.36 -10.82
N ALA A 140 -0.02 -16.49 -10.37
CA ALA A 140 -0.54 -17.20 -9.20
C ALA A 140 -0.47 -16.37 -7.91
N GLN A 141 0.59 -15.56 -7.73
CA GLN A 141 0.71 -14.66 -6.59
C GLN A 141 -0.34 -13.56 -6.61
N MET A 142 -0.56 -12.92 -7.78
CA MET A 142 -1.57 -11.85 -7.91
C MET A 142 -3.00 -12.40 -7.73
N GLU A 143 -3.29 -13.57 -8.29
CA GLU A 143 -4.57 -14.26 -8.11
C GLU A 143 -4.77 -14.68 -6.64
N TRP A 144 -3.71 -15.11 -5.96
CA TRP A 144 -3.76 -15.44 -4.54
C TRP A 144 -4.09 -14.21 -3.69
N LEU A 145 -3.48 -13.05 -3.96
CA LEU A 145 -3.82 -11.81 -3.26
C LEU A 145 -5.31 -11.47 -3.41
N ALA A 146 -5.82 -11.49 -4.64
CA ALA A 146 -7.22 -11.20 -4.93
C ALA A 146 -8.17 -12.21 -4.25
N LYS A 147 -7.85 -13.51 -4.29
CA LYS A 147 -8.66 -14.57 -3.67
C LYS A 147 -8.69 -14.49 -2.13
N ASN A 148 -7.66 -13.92 -1.53
CA ASN A 148 -7.52 -13.82 -0.08
C ASN A 148 -7.78 -12.39 0.41
N ASP A 149 -8.63 -11.60 -0.25
CA ASP A 149 -9.08 -10.27 0.19
C ASP A 149 -7.94 -9.26 0.44
N TYR A 150 -6.77 -9.44 -0.19
CA TYR A 150 -5.76 -8.40 -0.20
C TYR A 150 -6.12 -7.35 -1.24
N ARG A 151 -5.90 -6.07 -0.91
CA ARG A 151 -6.15 -4.96 -1.83
C ARG A 151 -4.82 -4.38 -2.28
N VAL A 152 -4.50 -4.54 -3.56
CA VAL A 152 -3.33 -3.88 -4.13
C VAL A 152 -3.64 -2.41 -4.29
N VAL A 153 -2.85 -1.55 -3.65
CA VAL A 153 -3.02 -0.09 -3.65
C VAL A 153 -1.87 0.58 -4.39
N LYS A 154 -2.11 1.79 -4.92
CA LYS A 154 -1.06 2.58 -5.55
C LYS A 154 -0.03 3.00 -4.50
N LEU A 155 1.25 3.07 -4.88
CA LEU A 155 2.29 3.55 -3.99
C LEU A 155 2.01 4.98 -3.49
N SER A 156 1.40 5.82 -4.33
CA SER A 156 0.97 7.17 -3.93
C SER A 156 -0.03 7.18 -2.77
N GLN A 157 -0.88 6.15 -2.66
CA GLN A 157 -1.83 6.00 -1.56
C GLN A 157 -1.12 5.59 -0.27
N LEU A 158 -0.09 4.74 -0.38
CA LEU A 158 0.78 4.45 0.76
C LEU A 158 1.50 5.71 1.25
N THR A 159 1.99 6.57 0.36
CA THR A 159 2.54 7.87 0.78
C THR A 159 1.51 8.73 1.49
N GLY A 160 0.29 8.84 0.95
CA GLY A 160 -0.79 9.60 1.58
C GLY A 160 -1.16 9.08 2.97
N TYR A 161 -1.13 7.76 3.17
CA TYR A 161 -1.34 7.10 4.46
C TYR A 161 -0.23 7.40 5.48
N LEU A 162 1.02 7.33 5.06
CA LEU A 162 2.17 7.68 5.92
C LEU A 162 2.16 9.15 6.32
N GLU A 163 1.61 10.02 5.47
CA GLU A 163 1.41 11.45 5.75
C GLU A 163 0.12 11.74 6.54
N GLY A 164 -0.68 10.72 6.86
CA GLY A 164 -1.97 10.87 7.56
C GLY A 164 -3.07 11.57 6.74
N LYS A 165 -2.92 11.64 5.42
CA LYS A 165 -3.86 12.30 4.49
C LYS A 165 -5.02 11.40 4.09
N GLU A 166 -4.79 10.11 3.93
CA GLU A 166 -5.83 9.15 3.54
C GLU A 166 -5.63 7.78 4.18
N PRO A 167 -6.70 7.10 4.62
CA PRO A 167 -6.59 5.78 5.22
C PRO A 167 -6.45 4.71 4.12
N LEU A 168 -5.82 3.58 4.44
CA LEU A 168 -5.75 2.42 3.55
C LEU A 168 -6.73 1.32 3.96
N PRO A 169 -7.24 0.53 3.00
CA PRO A 169 -8.05 -0.63 3.33
C PRO A 169 -7.26 -1.63 4.19
N PRO A 170 -7.93 -2.41 5.04
CA PRO A 170 -7.32 -3.59 5.65
C PRO A 170 -6.68 -4.48 4.59
N LYS A 171 -5.56 -5.13 4.93
CA LYS A 171 -4.82 -6.02 4.01
C LYS A 171 -4.38 -5.32 2.71
N ALA A 172 -4.06 -4.03 2.80
CA ALA A 172 -3.40 -3.30 1.71
C ALA A 172 -2.02 -3.90 1.41
N VAL A 173 -1.67 -3.98 0.12
CA VAL A 173 -0.37 -4.44 -0.39
C VAL A 173 0.05 -3.48 -1.50
N VAL A 174 1.34 -3.19 -1.62
CA VAL A 174 1.90 -2.47 -2.78
C VAL A 174 2.70 -3.44 -3.63
N VAL A 175 2.59 -3.33 -4.96
CA VAL A 175 3.39 -4.10 -5.91
C VAL A 175 4.30 -3.15 -6.68
N THR A 176 5.61 -3.46 -6.70
CA THR A 176 6.61 -2.68 -7.42
C THR A 176 7.46 -3.53 -8.35
N PHE A 177 8.00 -2.92 -9.40
CA PHE A 177 8.96 -3.50 -10.32
C PHE A 177 10.17 -2.59 -10.46
N ASP A 178 11.37 -3.12 -10.26
CA ASP A 178 12.60 -2.34 -10.40
C ASP A 178 13.27 -2.60 -11.76
N ASP A 179 14.32 -1.82 -12.04
CA ASP A 179 15.21 -1.85 -13.22
C ASP A 179 14.64 -1.42 -14.56
N GLY A 180 13.38 -1.73 -14.87
CA GLY A 180 12.80 -1.38 -16.17
C GLY A 180 12.87 -2.48 -17.24
N TYR A 181 12.72 -3.75 -16.85
CA TYR A 181 12.73 -4.87 -17.81
C TYR A 181 11.46 -4.92 -18.68
N GLU A 182 11.63 -5.19 -19.97
CA GLU A 182 10.54 -5.40 -20.94
C GLU A 182 9.62 -6.57 -20.56
N SER A 183 10.16 -7.53 -19.83
CA SER A 183 9.40 -8.67 -19.29
C SER A 183 8.19 -8.24 -18.44
N VAL A 184 8.27 -7.09 -17.76
CA VAL A 184 7.15 -6.52 -17.00
C VAL A 184 6.00 -6.16 -17.94
N TYR A 185 6.30 -5.45 -19.03
CA TYR A 185 5.30 -5.11 -20.06
C TYR A 185 4.72 -6.37 -20.72
N LYS A 186 5.57 -7.36 -21.04
CA LYS A 186 5.14 -8.58 -21.76
C LYS A 186 4.30 -9.52 -20.90
N PHE A 187 4.62 -9.67 -19.61
CA PHE A 187 4.07 -10.74 -18.78
C PHE A 187 3.31 -10.25 -17.54
N ALA A 188 3.81 -9.23 -16.83
CA ALA A 188 3.15 -8.75 -15.61
C ALA A 188 1.97 -7.84 -15.92
N TYR A 189 2.17 -6.88 -16.83
CA TYR A 189 1.15 -5.89 -17.18
C TYR A 189 -0.18 -6.51 -17.65
N PRO A 190 -0.22 -7.55 -18.51
CA PRO A 190 -1.48 -8.20 -18.87
C PRO A 190 -2.23 -8.82 -17.68
N VAL A 191 -1.51 -9.40 -16.71
CA VAL A 191 -2.09 -9.96 -15.48
C VAL A 191 -2.68 -8.85 -14.62
N LEU A 192 -1.90 -7.79 -14.39
CA LEU A 192 -2.34 -6.62 -13.62
C LEU A 192 -3.57 -5.97 -14.24
N ARG A 193 -3.59 -5.78 -15.57
CA ARG A 193 -4.77 -5.30 -16.30
C ARG A 193 -5.99 -6.19 -16.13
N LYS A 194 -5.83 -7.50 -16.29
CA LYS A 194 -6.93 -8.48 -16.15
C LYS A 194 -7.55 -8.43 -14.76
N LEU A 195 -6.74 -8.21 -13.73
CA LEU A 195 -7.17 -8.18 -12.34
C LEU A 195 -7.49 -6.77 -11.81
N GLY A 196 -7.28 -5.73 -12.61
CA GLY A 196 -7.47 -4.34 -12.19
C GLY A 196 -6.52 -3.90 -11.07
N LEU A 197 -5.32 -4.50 -10.98
CA LEU A 197 -4.38 -4.25 -9.89
C LEU A 197 -3.39 -3.14 -10.29
N PRO A 198 -3.23 -2.09 -9.48
CA PRO A 198 -2.21 -1.08 -9.73
C PRO A 198 -0.81 -1.59 -9.36
N ALA A 199 0.22 -1.01 -9.96
CA ALA A 199 1.61 -1.24 -9.55
C ALA A 199 2.49 -0.02 -9.90
N THR A 200 3.69 0.02 -9.33
CA THR A 200 4.69 1.05 -9.64
C THR A 200 5.92 0.41 -10.29
N MET A 201 6.42 0.98 -11.39
CA MET A 201 7.63 0.54 -12.06
C MET A 201 8.71 1.61 -11.94
N PHE A 202 9.81 1.27 -11.27
CA PHE A 202 11.01 2.07 -11.12
C PHE A 202 11.97 1.76 -12.28
N VAL A 203 12.31 2.79 -13.07
CA VAL A 203 13.18 2.65 -14.23
C VAL A 203 14.42 3.52 -14.08
N TYR A 204 15.60 2.97 -14.38
CA TYR A 204 16.78 3.80 -14.58
C TYR A 204 16.89 4.20 -16.04
N THR A 205 17.05 5.49 -16.29
CA THR A 205 16.73 6.06 -17.60
C THR A 205 17.70 5.69 -18.72
N ASP A 206 18.96 5.38 -18.39
CA ASP A 206 19.94 4.96 -19.39
C ASP A 206 19.62 3.56 -19.97
N PHE A 207 18.81 2.75 -19.28
CA PHE A 207 18.39 1.43 -19.77
C PHE A 207 17.15 1.49 -20.64
N VAL A 208 16.26 2.47 -20.45
CA VAL A 208 15.01 2.55 -21.22
C VAL A 208 15.31 2.73 -22.72
N GLY A 209 14.92 1.74 -23.52
CA GLY A 209 15.17 1.72 -24.95
C GLY A 209 16.62 1.35 -25.35
N ALA A 210 17.45 0.86 -24.43
CA ALA A 210 18.83 0.42 -24.73
C ALA A 210 18.91 -0.87 -25.58
N GLY A 211 17.77 -1.50 -25.88
CA GLY A 211 17.68 -2.77 -26.59
C GLY A 211 17.79 -3.99 -25.66
N GLY A 212 17.76 -5.19 -26.24
CA GLY A 212 17.76 -6.43 -25.47
C GLY A 212 16.51 -6.57 -24.60
N ASP A 213 16.69 -6.70 -23.28
CA ASP A 213 15.60 -6.89 -22.30
C ASP A 213 15.04 -5.57 -21.74
N ALA A 214 15.43 -4.41 -22.28
CA ALA A 214 14.97 -3.10 -21.82
C ALA A 214 13.55 -2.77 -22.27
N VAL A 215 12.75 -2.23 -21.36
CA VAL A 215 11.47 -1.60 -21.72
C VAL A 215 11.71 -0.37 -22.60
N SER A 216 10.79 -0.11 -23.53
CA SER A 216 10.83 1.08 -24.40
C SER A 216 9.93 2.20 -23.88
N TRP A 217 10.24 3.44 -24.26
CA TRP A 217 9.40 4.60 -23.93
C TRP A 217 7.93 4.46 -24.37
N PRO A 218 7.61 3.94 -25.58
CA PRO A 218 6.22 3.68 -25.96
C PRO A 218 5.51 2.66 -25.05
N GLN A 219 6.20 1.60 -24.62
CA GLN A 219 5.64 0.61 -23.68
C GLN A 219 5.36 1.24 -22.31
N LEU A 220 6.27 2.07 -21.80
CA LEU A 220 6.06 2.84 -20.57
C LEU A 220 4.85 3.78 -20.69
N ALA A 221 4.74 4.49 -21.82
CA ALA A 221 3.62 5.38 -22.07
C ALA A 221 2.28 4.62 -22.13
N GLU A 222 2.23 3.44 -22.76
CA GLU A 222 1.01 2.61 -22.77
C GLU A 222 0.62 2.15 -21.36
N MET A 223 1.59 1.65 -20.59
CA MET A 223 1.37 1.22 -19.21
C MET A 223 0.83 2.36 -18.35
N GLN A 224 1.44 3.54 -18.47
CA GLN A 224 1.00 4.71 -17.72
C GLN A 224 -0.39 5.20 -18.15
N ALA A 225 -0.66 5.25 -19.45
CA ALA A 225 -1.95 5.68 -19.99
C ALA A 225 -3.12 4.78 -19.55
N SER A 226 -2.85 3.54 -19.13
CA SER A 226 -3.87 2.65 -18.55
C SER A 226 -4.38 3.10 -17.18
N GLY A 227 -3.65 3.98 -16.48
CA GLY A 227 -3.95 4.40 -15.12
C GLY A 227 -3.64 3.36 -14.03
N LEU A 228 -3.14 2.19 -14.42
CA LEU A 228 -2.77 1.09 -13.51
C LEU A 228 -1.29 1.12 -13.12
N MET A 229 -0.39 1.45 -14.07
CA MET A 229 1.05 1.49 -13.83
C MET A 229 1.51 2.92 -13.58
N ASP A 230 2.17 3.14 -12.46
CA ASP A 230 2.88 4.38 -12.15
C ASP A 230 4.36 4.22 -12.53
N ILE A 231 4.95 5.18 -13.25
CA ILE A 231 6.34 5.09 -13.73
C ILE A 231 7.21 6.07 -12.95
N GLN A 232 8.24 5.56 -12.27
CA GLN A 232 9.04 6.32 -11.31
C GLN A 232 10.54 6.13 -11.56
N ALA A 233 11.36 7.04 -11.04
CA ALA A 233 12.81 7.05 -11.29
C ALA A 233 13.57 6.04 -10.42
N HIS A 234 14.54 5.34 -11.01
CA HIS A 234 15.45 4.41 -10.33
C HIS A 234 16.93 4.77 -10.55
N SER A 235 17.27 6.04 -10.44
CA SER A 235 18.55 6.64 -10.88
C SER A 235 18.71 6.78 -12.40
N LYS A 236 19.86 7.28 -12.86
CA LYS A 236 20.14 7.44 -14.29
C LYS A 236 20.74 6.17 -14.85
N SER A 237 21.78 5.66 -14.20
CA SER A 237 22.61 4.57 -14.73
C SER A 237 22.62 3.29 -13.89
N HIS A 238 21.94 3.28 -12.73
CA HIS A 238 21.97 2.17 -11.77
C HIS A 238 23.36 1.90 -11.18
N ARG A 239 24.23 2.91 -11.16
CA ARG A 239 25.53 2.81 -10.49
C ARG A 239 25.39 2.78 -8.97
N ASN A 240 26.36 2.19 -8.28
CA ASN A 240 26.47 2.30 -6.83
C ASN A 240 26.72 3.78 -6.45
N LEU A 241 25.77 4.38 -5.72
CA LEU A 241 25.81 5.77 -5.28
C LEU A 241 26.65 6.00 -4.01
N ILE A 242 27.22 4.95 -3.42
CA ILE A 242 28.21 5.04 -2.33
C ILE A 242 29.63 5.13 -2.92
N GLU A 243 29.83 4.53 -4.10
CA GLU A 243 31.14 4.42 -4.72
C GLU A 243 31.51 5.65 -5.54
N ARG A 244 32.73 6.14 -5.30
CA ARG A 244 33.36 7.19 -6.10
C ARG A 244 34.10 6.58 -7.27
N THR A 245 34.09 7.29 -8.39
CA THR A 245 35.00 6.98 -9.49
C THR A 245 36.44 7.34 -9.11
N ALA A 246 37.41 6.64 -9.67
CA ALA A 246 38.82 6.87 -9.38
C ALA A 246 39.22 8.34 -9.64
N GLY A 247 39.82 9.00 -8.65
CA GLY A 247 40.22 10.41 -8.74
C GLY A 247 39.08 11.43 -8.63
N GLU A 248 37.87 11.01 -8.24
CA GLU A 248 36.73 11.90 -8.12
C GLU A 248 36.75 12.73 -6.82
N ASN A 249 36.87 14.05 -6.99
CA ASN A 249 36.75 15.00 -5.89
C ASN A 249 35.28 15.20 -5.44
N ASP A 250 35.09 15.83 -4.29
CA ASP A 250 33.77 16.01 -3.66
C ASP A 250 32.78 16.76 -4.55
N GLU A 251 33.23 17.82 -5.24
CA GLU A 251 32.35 18.60 -6.12
C GLU A 251 31.86 17.79 -7.31
N ARG A 252 32.74 16.99 -7.92
CA ARG A 252 32.38 16.12 -9.04
C ARG A 252 31.45 14.99 -8.57
N TYR A 253 31.72 14.42 -7.41
CA TYR A 253 30.87 13.42 -6.80
C TYR A 253 29.45 13.95 -6.54
N LYS A 254 29.34 15.15 -5.95
CA LYS A 254 28.04 15.80 -5.75
C LYS A 254 27.29 16.03 -7.06
N ARG A 255 27.96 16.56 -8.08
CA ARG A 255 27.35 16.75 -9.42
C ARG A 255 26.89 15.42 -10.04
N ASN A 256 27.63 14.34 -9.83
CA ASN A 256 27.25 13.02 -10.29
C ASN A 256 26.03 12.48 -9.53
N LEU A 257 25.96 12.64 -8.21
CA LEU A 257 24.77 12.29 -7.43
C LEU A 257 23.54 13.09 -7.89
N ASP A 258 23.70 14.39 -8.13
CA ASP A 258 22.61 15.22 -8.65
C ASP A 258 22.15 14.74 -10.04
N SER A 259 23.09 14.39 -10.93
CA SER A 259 22.77 13.83 -12.25
C SER A 259 22.10 12.46 -12.16
N GLU A 260 22.48 11.63 -11.19
CA GLU A 260 21.88 10.31 -10.97
C GLU A 260 20.48 10.42 -10.36
N THR A 261 20.19 11.43 -9.54
CA THR A 261 18.95 11.47 -8.76
C THR A 261 17.90 12.44 -9.30
N ALA A 262 18.29 13.61 -9.83
CA ALA A 262 17.36 14.61 -10.33
C ALA A 262 17.04 14.45 -11.83
N GLY A 263 18.07 14.22 -12.66
CA GLY A 263 17.93 14.12 -14.11
C GLY A 263 16.91 13.07 -14.61
N PRO A 264 16.85 11.86 -14.04
CA PRO A 264 15.90 10.83 -14.44
C PRO A 264 14.44 11.25 -14.30
N ARG A 265 14.12 12.00 -13.24
CA ARG A 265 12.76 12.48 -12.97
C ARG A 265 12.29 13.37 -14.11
N ASP A 266 13.06 14.40 -14.40
CA ASP A 266 12.73 15.39 -15.43
C ASP A 266 12.60 14.72 -16.81
N LEU A 267 13.45 13.74 -17.11
CA LEU A 267 13.38 12.96 -18.34
C LEU A 267 12.11 12.10 -18.44
N ILE A 268 11.71 11.41 -17.36
CA ILE A 268 10.49 10.61 -17.34
C ILE A 268 9.27 11.52 -17.54
N GLU A 269 9.18 12.63 -16.81
CA GLU A 269 8.07 13.57 -16.92
C GLU A 269 7.97 14.16 -18.34
N GLN A 270 9.10 14.49 -18.94
CA GLN A 270 9.17 14.97 -20.33
C GLN A 270 8.71 13.91 -21.32
N LYS A 271 9.21 12.66 -21.19
CA LYS A 271 8.94 11.58 -22.15
C LYS A 271 7.52 11.05 -22.06
N LEU A 272 6.94 11.06 -20.86
CA LEU A 272 5.64 10.48 -20.57
C LEU A 272 4.53 11.54 -20.40
N ASN A 273 4.87 12.83 -20.54
CA ASN A 273 3.95 13.95 -20.40
C ASN A 273 3.21 13.96 -19.05
N THR A 274 3.94 13.67 -17.97
CA THR A 274 3.42 13.51 -16.60
C THR A 274 4.06 14.47 -15.62
N LYS A 275 3.88 15.76 -15.91
CA LYS A 275 4.40 16.85 -15.08
C LYS A 275 3.98 16.68 -13.60
N ASP A 276 4.96 16.79 -12.71
CA ASP A 276 4.81 16.72 -11.25
C ASP A 276 4.25 15.38 -10.71
N GLN A 277 4.35 14.29 -11.49
CA GLN A 277 3.90 12.96 -11.07
C GLN A 277 5.04 12.02 -10.67
N VAL A 278 6.29 12.33 -11.06
CA VAL A 278 7.43 11.50 -10.69
C VAL A 278 7.97 11.98 -9.35
N ARG A 279 7.82 11.15 -8.32
CA ARG A 279 8.22 11.46 -6.95
C ARG A 279 9.60 10.89 -6.64
N HIS A 280 10.29 11.50 -5.68
CA HIS A 280 11.48 10.90 -5.09
C HIS A 280 11.07 9.81 -4.10
N TYR A 281 10.90 8.61 -4.60
CA TYR A 281 10.96 7.41 -3.76
C TYR A 281 12.43 6.99 -3.68
N PHE A 282 13.03 7.05 -2.49
CA PHE A 282 14.32 6.41 -2.28
C PHE A 282 14.09 4.89 -2.30
N CYS A 283 14.10 4.29 -3.49
CA CYS A 283 14.28 2.85 -3.61
C CYS A 283 15.76 2.57 -3.31
N LEU A 284 16.03 2.18 -2.06
CA LEU A 284 17.34 1.69 -1.64
C LEU A 284 17.43 0.21 -2.05
N THR A 285 17.75 -0.06 -3.31
CA THR A 285 18.40 -1.32 -3.65
C THR A 285 19.83 -1.23 -3.10
N LEU A 286 20.07 -1.94 -1.99
CA LEU A 286 21.39 -2.18 -1.41
C LEU A 286 22.16 -3.23 -2.20
#